data_AF-A0A7W1UQ59-F1
#
_entry.id   AF-A0A7W1UQ59-F1
#
_cell.length_a   1.000
_cell.length_b   1.000
_cell.length_c   1.000
_cell.angle_alpha   90.00
_cell.angle_beta   90.00
_cell.angle_gamma   90.00
#
_symmetry.space_group_name_H-M   'P 1'
#
loop_
_entity.id
_entity.type
_entity.pdbx_description
1 polymer ?
#
loop_
_entity_poly.entity_id
_entity_poly.type
_entity_poly.pdbx_seq_one_letter_code
_entity_poly.pdbx_strand_id
1 'polypeptide(L)'
;MKFLFRVITILLIFLLPLQSFSQEQAKDKAPATSRAQKKKAKKKWKEQRKMEKEHAKSVKRHHKKLQTKKTRKEMRKEKRKGEKMRQNRREFFLIRWFKNRRH
;
A
#
# COMPACT_ATOMS: atom_id res chain seq x y z
N MET A 1 -28.27 -49.43 6.90
CA MET A 1 -27.84 -48.76 5.64
C MET A 1 -27.90 -47.23 5.70
N LYS A 2 -29.05 -46.60 6.00
CA LYS A 2 -29.19 -45.12 5.97
C LYS A 2 -28.24 -44.35 6.91
N PHE A 3 -27.86 -44.94 8.05
CA PHE A 3 -26.92 -44.34 9.00
C PHE A 3 -25.47 -44.32 8.46
N LEU A 4 -25.04 -45.42 7.81
CA LEU A 4 -23.73 -45.50 7.16
C LEU A 4 -23.61 -44.48 6.03
N PHE A 5 -24.66 -44.33 5.21
CA PHE A 5 -24.69 -43.30 4.16
C PHE A 5 -24.59 -41.88 4.73
N ARG A 6 -25.26 -41.58 5.85
CA ARG A 6 -25.16 -40.28 6.53
C ARG A 6 -23.74 -39.99 7.02
N VAL A 7 -23.08 -40.98 7.63
CA VAL A 7 -21.69 -40.84 8.13
C VAL A 7 -20.73 -40.61 6.96
N ILE A 8 -20.86 -41.37 5.87
CA ILE A 8 -20.03 -41.21 4.67
C ILE A 8 -20.23 -39.83 4.04
N THR A 9 -21.47 -39.33 3.95
CA THR A 9 -21.73 -37.99 3.40
C THR A 9 -21.15 -36.86 4.24
N ILE A 10 -21.17 -36.99 5.58
CA ILE A 10 -20.59 -36.00 6.48
C ILE A 10 -19.07 -35.99 6.34
N LEU A 11 -18.44 -37.17 6.23
CA LEU A 11 -17.01 -37.30 6.03
C LEU A 11 -16.57 -36.60 4.73
N LEU A 12 -17.31 -36.80 3.64
CA LEU A 12 -16.98 -36.20 2.34
C LEU A 12 -17.02 -34.67 2.37
N ILE A 13 -17.98 -34.07 3.08
CA ILE A 13 -18.12 -32.62 3.21
C ILE A 13 -16.92 -32.02 3.95
N PHE A 14 -16.38 -32.72 4.95
CA PHE A 14 -15.21 -32.27 5.70
C PHE A 14 -13.88 -32.35 4.93
N LEU A 15 -13.80 -33.15 3.87
CA LEU A 15 -12.61 -33.27 3.03
C LEU A 15 -12.51 -32.20 1.92
N LEU A 16 -13.63 -31.55 1.55
CA LEU A 16 -13.67 -30.52 0.50
C LEU A 16 -12.78 -29.28 0.75
N PRO A 17 -12.67 -28.70 1.97
CA PRO A 17 -11.88 -27.49 2.20
C PRO A 17 -10.35 -27.72 2.19
N LEU A 18 -9.86 -28.96 2.13
CA LEU A 18 -8.42 -29.25 2.09
C LEU A 18 -7.75 -28.82 0.78
N GLN A 19 -8.52 -28.66 -0.30
CA GLN A 19 -8.02 -28.22 -1.61
C GLN A 19 -7.99 -26.69 -1.78
N SER A 20 -8.54 -25.92 -0.83
CA SER A 20 -8.65 -24.45 -0.94
C SER A 20 -7.40 -23.69 -0.51
N PHE A 21 -6.34 -24.38 -0.08
CA PHE A 21 -5.03 -23.77 0.18
C PHE A 21 -4.14 -23.74 -1.08
N SER A 22 -4.65 -23.18 -2.19
CA SER A 22 -3.78 -22.65 -3.24
C SER A 22 -3.39 -21.22 -2.87
N GLN A 23 -2.66 -21.07 -1.76
CA GLN A 23 -1.90 -19.86 -1.56
C GLN A 23 -0.70 -19.98 -2.48
N GLU A 24 -0.80 -19.33 -3.64
CA GLU A 24 0.30 -19.04 -4.55
C GLU A 24 1.52 -18.70 -3.68
N GLN A 25 2.48 -19.62 -3.58
CA GLN A 25 3.73 -19.33 -2.90
C GLN A 25 4.36 -18.21 -3.73
N ALA A 26 4.14 -16.97 -3.29
CA ALA A 26 5.01 -15.87 -3.63
C ALA A 26 6.42 -16.45 -3.49
N LYS A 27 7.15 -16.51 -4.60
CA LYS A 27 8.51 -17.07 -4.65
C LYS A 27 9.36 -16.25 -3.69
N ASP A 28 9.31 -16.63 -2.42
CA ASP A 28 10.11 -16.07 -1.36
C ASP A 28 11.50 -16.57 -1.66
N LYS A 29 12.25 -15.66 -2.29
CA LYS A 29 13.68 -15.77 -2.51
C LYS A 29 14.26 -16.25 -1.18
N ALA A 30 14.67 -17.52 -1.14
CA ALA A 30 15.19 -18.15 0.07
C ALA A 30 16.14 -17.18 0.78
N PRO A 31 16.02 -16.99 2.10
CA PRO A 31 16.82 -16.01 2.81
C PRO A 31 18.29 -16.32 2.55
N ALA A 32 19.02 -15.31 2.06
CA ALA A 32 20.45 -15.42 1.76
C ALA A 32 21.18 -16.03 2.96
N THR A 33 21.59 -17.30 2.84
CA THR A 33 22.11 -18.11 3.96
C THR A 33 23.52 -17.68 4.34
N SER A 34 24.29 -17.16 3.39
CA SER A 34 25.66 -16.67 3.61
C SER A 34 25.76 -15.15 3.82
N ARG A 35 26.68 -14.71 4.68
CA ARG A 35 27.02 -13.28 4.91
C ARG A 35 27.38 -12.56 3.59
N ALA A 36 28.04 -13.27 2.66
CA ALA A 36 28.38 -12.73 1.35
C ALA A 36 27.14 -12.49 0.47
N GLN A 37 26.17 -13.41 0.51
CA GLN A 37 24.90 -13.26 -0.22
C GLN A 37 24.06 -12.11 0.36
N LYS A 38 24.00 -11.96 1.70
CA LYS A 38 23.33 -10.82 2.36
C LYS A 38 23.94 -9.47 1.96
N LYS A 39 25.28 -9.37 1.88
CA LYS A 39 25.97 -8.16 1.42
C LYS A 39 25.63 -7.84 -0.04
N LYS A 40 25.64 -8.83 -0.93
CA LYS A 40 25.26 -8.67 -2.35
C LYS A 40 23.79 -8.23 -2.49
N ALA A 41 22.88 -8.86 -1.75
CA ALA A 41 21.46 -8.48 -1.74
C ALA A 41 21.24 -7.03 -1.24
N LYS A 42 21.92 -6.63 -0.15
CA LYS A 42 21.86 -5.27 0.37
C LYS A 42 22.43 -4.24 -0.62
N LYS A 43 23.50 -4.57 -1.34
CA LYS A 43 24.08 -3.71 -2.38
C LYS A 43 23.09 -3.54 -3.55
N LYS A 44 22.54 -4.65 -4.07
CA LYS A 44 21.51 -4.62 -5.13
C LYS A 44 20.28 -3.81 -4.71
N TRP A 45 19.79 -4.00 -3.49
CA TRP A 45 18.66 -3.22 -2.96
C TRP A 45 18.96 -1.73 -2.87
N LYS A 46 20.16 -1.34 -2.42
CA LYS A 46 20.57 0.06 -2.38
C LYS A 46 20.67 0.67 -3.78
N GLU A 47 21.21 -0.07 -4.74
CA GLU A 47 21.34 0.36 -6.14
C GLU A 47 19.96 0.52 -6.79
N GLN A 48 19.07 -0.46 -6.65
CA GLN A 48 17.68 -0.37 -7.09
C GLN A 48 16.98 0.84 -6.49
N ARG A 49 17.08 1.02 -5.17
CA ARG A 49 16.48 2.17 -4.48
C ARG A 49 17.07 3.52 -4.94
N LYS A 50 18.34 3.55 -5.37
CA LYS A 50 18.96 4.76 -5.93
C LYS A 50 18.38 5.06 -7.32
N MET A 51 18.31 4.04 -8.19
CA MET A 51 17.72 4.16 -9.53
C MET A 51 16.25 4.57 -9.46
N GLU A 52 15.45 3.93 -8.59
CA GLU A 52 14.04 4.29 -8.37
C GLU A 52 13.89 5.74 -7.90
N LYS A 53 14.74 6.20 -6.99
CA LYS A 53 14.72 7.59 -6.51
C LYS A 53 15.09 8.57 -7.62
N GLU A 54 16.06 8.24 -8.45
CA GLU A 54 16.49 9.07 -9.58
C GLU A 54 15.41 9.14 -10.65
N HIS A 55 14.79 8.01 -10.98
CA HIS A 55 13.63 7.94 -11.88
C HIS A 55 12.43 8.72 -11.32
N ALA A 56 12.08 8.55 -10.05
CA ALA A 56 11.00 9.32 -9.44
C ALA A 56 11.29 10.83 -9.46
N LYS A 57 12.55 11.24 -9.30
CA LYS A 57 12.98 12.64 -9.43
C LYS A 57 12.87 13.14 -10.86
N SER A 58 13.28 12.36 -11.87
CA SER A 58 13.20 12.76 -13.28
C SER A 58 11.75 12.93 -13.73
N VAL A 59 10.89 11.95 -13.41
CA VAL A 59 9.43 12.01 -13.64
C VAL A 59 8.83 13.25 -12.99
N LYS A 60 9.15 13.51 -11.71
CA LYS A 60 8.67 14.71 -11.00
C LYS A 60 9.13 16.01 -11.65
N ARG A 61 10.39 16.08 -12.13
CA ARG A 61 10.91 17.25 -12.85
C ARG A 61 10.18 17.45 -14.17
N HIS A 62 9.96 16.38 -14.92
CA HIS A 62 9.23 16.41 -16.19
C HIS A 62 7.80 16.94 -16.00
N HIS A 63 7.04 16.37 -15.06
CA HIS A 63 5.69 16.88 -14.75
C HIS A 63 5.70 18.34 -14.28
N LYS A 64 6.68 18.75 -13.48
CA LYS A 64 6.80 20.14 -13.03
C LYS A 64 7.07 21.12 -14.17
N LYS A 65 7.74 20.67 -15.25
CA LYS A 65 8.00 21.47 -16.45
C LYS A 65 6.72 21.66 -17.27
N LEU A 66 5.91 20.62 -17.40
CA LEU A 66 4.64 20.65 -18.14
C LEU A 66 3.54 21.43 -17.42
N GLN A 67 3.51 21.40 -16.09
CA GLN A 67 2.44 22.04 -15.31
C GLN A 67 2.55 23.57 -15.27
N THR A 68 1.42 24.24 -15.53
CA THR A 68 1.31 25.70 -15.36
C THR A 68 1.51 26.14 -13.90
N LYS A 69 1.85 27.41 -13.69
CA LYS A 69 1.98 28.00 -12.34
C LYS A 69 0.66 27.92 -11.56
N LYS A 70 -0.49 28.06 -12.21
CA LYS A 70 -1.84 27.96 -11.60
C LYS A 70 -2.07 26.57 -11.04
N THR A 71 -1.87 25.53 -11.87
CA THR A 71 -1.99 24.12 -11.45
C THR A 71 -1.09 23.80 -10.25
N ARG A 72 0.18 24.24 -10.28
CA ARG A 72 1.13 24.02 -9.17
C ARG A 72 0.69 24.70 -7.86
N LYS A 73 0.03 25.85 -7.93
CA LYS A 73 -0.50 26.54 -6.74
C LYS A 73 -1.66 25.77 -6.13
N GLU A 74 -2.61 25.30 -6.94
CA GLU A 74 -3.76 24.52 -6.46
C GLU A 74 -3.31 23.19 -5.85
N MET A 75 -2.41 22.45 -6.51
CA MET A 75 -1.84 21.22 -5.94
C MET A 75 -1.17 21.45 -4.57
N ARG A 76 -0.49 22.59 -4.38
CA ARG A 76 0.11 22.95 -3.08
C ARG A 76 -0.95 23.24 -2.02
N LYS A 77 -2.05 23.91 -2.38
CA LYS A 77 -3.17 24.18 -1.46
C LYS A 77 -3.83 22.88 -1.02
N GLU A 78 -4.13 21.98 -1.96
CA GLU A 78 -4.72 20.68 -1.68
C GLU A 78 -3.82 19.81 -0.80
N LYS A 79 -2.52 19.76 -1.10
CA LYS A 79 -1.55 19.05 -0.26
C LYS A 79 -1.55 19.57 1.18
N ARG A 80 -1.54 20.89 1.37
CA ARG A 80 -1.61 21.52 2.70
C ARG A 80 -2.93 21.19 3.41
N LYS A 81 -4.05 21.15 2.68
CA LYS A 81 -5.37 20.74 3.22
C LYS A 81 -5.33 19.29 3.70
N GLY A 82 -4.77 18.38 2.90
CA GLY A 82 -4.55 16.97 3.26
C GLY A 82 -3.66 16.80 4.49
N GLU A 83 -2.54 17.54 4.55
CA GLU A 83 -1.62 17.50 5.71
C GLU A 83 -2.30 17.98 7.00
N LYS A 84 -3.09 19.06 6.95
CA LYS A 84 -3.86 19.52 8.11
C LYS A 84 -4.87 18.48 8.61
N MET A 85 -5.53 17.76 7.69
CA MET A 85 -6.44 16.66 8.05
C MET A 85 -5.69 15.50 8.69
N ARG A 86 -4.60 15.04 8.07
CA ARG A 86 -3.80 13.91 8.58
C ARG A 86 -3.16 14.19 9.94
N GLN A 87 -2.72 15.42 10.18
CA GLN A 87 -2.11 15.82 11.46
C GLN A 87 -3.15 16.15 12.54
N ASN A 88 -4.44 15.96 12.27
CA ASN A 88 -5.55 16.40 13.12
C ASN A 88 -5.45 17.88 13.55
N ARG A 89 -4.74 18.70 12.75
CA ARG A 89 -4.58 20.16 12.96
C ARG A 89 -5.70 20.96 12.29
N ARG A 90 -6.78 20.28 11.91
CA ARG A 90 -7.96 20.93 11.37
C ARG A 90 -8.81 21.37 12.56
N GLU A 91 -9.36 22.58 12.49
CA GLU A 91 -10.29 23.09 13.51
C GLU A 91 -11.38 22.04 13.79
N PHE A 92 -11.69 21.86 15.08
CA PHE A 92 -12.75 20.97 15.53
C PHE A 92 -14.08 21.31 14.83
N PHE A 93 -14.87 20.29 14.50
CA PHE A 93 -16.03 20.45 13.61
C PHE A 93 -17.06 21.44 14.16
N LEU A 94 -17.27 21.50 15.48
CA LEU A 94 -18.19 22.48 16.10
C LEU A 94 -17.74 23.91 15.84
N ILE A 95 -16.46 24.23 16.09
CA ILE A 95 -15.90 25.56 15.84
C ILE A 95 -16.12 25.96 14.37
N ARG A 96 -15.87 25.02 13.45
CA ARG A 96 -16.06 25.25 12.01
C ARG A 96 -17.53 25.49 11.63
N TRP A 97 -18.47 24.76 12.22
CA TRP A 97 -19.90 24.86 11.89
C TRP A 97 -20.49 26.20 12.32
N PHE A 98 -20.02 26.75 13.45
CA PHE A 98 -20.49 28.03 13.98
C PHE A 98 -19.67 29.24 13.49
N LYS A 99 -18.49 29.04 12.89
CA LYS A 99 -17.67 30.11 12.29
C LYS A 99 -18.38 30.83 11.13
N ASN A 100 -19.24 30.11 10.41
CA ASN A 100 -19.92 30.59 9.20
C ASN A 100 -21.32 31.19 9.45
N ARG A 101 -21.76 31.28 10.71
CA ARG A 101 -23.07 31.87 11.07
C ARG A 101 -23.01 33.36 11.44
N ARG A 102 -21.83 33.98 11.37
CA ARG A 102 -21.59 35.38 11.80
C ARG A 102 -21.30 36.35 10.64
N HIS A 103 -21.74 36.02 9.44
CA HIS A 103 -21.65 36.90 8.27
C HIS A 103 -23.02 37.20 7.72
#